data_AF-A0A9E1UU96-F1
#
_entry.id   AF-A0A9E1UU96-F1
#
_cell.length_a   1.000
_cell.length_b   1.000
_cell.length_c   1.000
_cell.angle_alpha   90.00
_cell.angle_beta   90.00
_cell.angle_gamma   90.00
#
_symmetry.space_group_name_H-M   'P 1'
#
loop_
_entity.id
_entity.type
_entity.pdbx_description
1 polymer ?
#
loop_
_entity_poly.entity_id
_entity_poly.type
_entity_poly.pdbx_seq_one_letter_code
_entity_poly.pdbx_strand_id
1 'polypeptide(L)'
;CDCDRKETCPYAIKPKGFVLDYGAVAREAEDFCVYAKEADVDDNCIVLIDYDNGARLTYIENHFTPEYSREFTFIGDKGKMVAFYNNEQEFVITVTYRHRADQDVYHPPKAAGGHGGGDPMIIREFLDLVERGEPVASGIEGARDSAAIAIAALESKKKNLPVTIPPVAPVEM
;
A
#
# COMPACT_ATOMS: atom_id res chain seq x y z
N CYS A 1 9.29 -17.56 -20.35
CA CYS A 1 7.95 -18.19 -20.24
C CYS A 1 7.70 -19.00 -21.50
N ASP A 2 7.67 -20.33 -21.37
CA ASP A 2 7.44 -21.28 -22.47
C ASP A 2 5.95 -21.64 -22.60
N CYS A 3 5.08 -20.65 -22.44
CA CYS A 3 3.63 -20.82 -22.52
C CYS A 3 3.17 -20.73 -23.98
N ASP A 4 2.40 -21.72 -24.42
CA ASP A 4 1.72 -21.81 -25.72
C ASP A 4 0.77 -20.62 -26.00
N ARG A 5 0.26 -19.98 -24.94
CA ARG A 5 -0.63 -18.81 -25.03
C ARG A 5 0.09 -17.46 -24.94
N LYS A 6 1.43 -17.42 -24.87
CA LYS A 6 2.19 -16.17 -24.66
C LYS A 6 1.83 -15.06 -25.65
N GLU A 7 1.59 -15.40 -26.91
CA GLU A 7 1.27 -14.41 -27.95
C GLU A 7 -0.11 -13.76 -27.76
N THR A 8 -1.11 -14.53 -27.32
CA THR A 8 -2.50 -14.06 -27.13
C THR A 8 -2.84 -13.68 -25.70
N CYS A 9 -2.01 -14.03 -24.73
CA CYS A 9 -2.24 -13.74 -23.32
C CYS A 9 -2.16 -12.22 -23.05
N PRO A 10 -3.17 -11.64 -22.38
CA PRO A 10 -3.16 -10.22 -22.01
C PRO A 10 -2.12 -9.89 -20.93
N TYR A 11 -1.72 -10.87 -20.10
CA TYR A 11 -0.74 -10.73 -19.03
C TYR A 11 0.71 -10.98 -19.49
N ALA A 12 0.92 -11.42 -20.73
CA ALA A 12 2.27 -11.66 -21.22
C ALA A 12 2.99 -10.32 -21.48
N ILE A 13 4.13 -10.13 -20.81
CA ILE A 13 4.99 -8.96 -21.04
C ILE A 13 5.44 -8.97 -22.49
N LYS A 14 5.04 -7.92 -23.21
CA LYS A 14 5.35 -7.75 -24.63
C LYS A 14 6.76 -7.17 -24.80
N PRO A 15 7.42 -7.38 -25.96
CA PRO A 15 8.80 -6.91 -26.19
C PRO A 15 9.03 -5.40 -26.01
N LYS A 16 7.97 -4.59 -26.07
CA LYS A 16 8.04 -3.14 -25.84
C LYS A 16 8.26 -2.76 -24.37
N GLY A 17 8.23 -3.73 -23.46
CA GLY A 17 8.23 -3.52 -22.03
C GLY A 17 6.87 -3.08 -21.49
N PHE A 18 6.73 -3.10 -20.17
CA PHE A 18 5.58 -2.60 -19.44
C PHE A 18 5.88 -1.18 -18.96
N VAL A 19 5.08 -0.20 -19.36
CA VAL A 19 5.23 1.18 -18.89
C VAL A 19 4.56 1.27 -17.52
N LEU A 20 5.36 1.54 -16.50
CA LEU A 20 4.92 1.78 -15.13
C LEU A 20 4.24 3.15 -15.03
N ASP A 21 3.49 3.33 -13.96
CA ASP A 21 2.74 4.55 -13.62
C ASP A 21 3.60 5.80 -13.50
N TYR A 22 4.88 5.64 -13.15
CA TYR A 22 5.86 6.73 -13.11
C TYR A 22 6.71 6.84 -14.40
N GLY A 23 6.24 6.27 -15.52
CA GLY A 23 6.84 6.41 -16.85
C GLY A 23 8.10 5.57 -17.08
N ALA A 24 8.54 4.79 -16.10
CA ALA A 24 9.61 3.81 -16.30
C ALA A 24 9.12 2.66 -17.19
N VAL A 25 10.01 2.11 -18.00
CA VAL A 25 9.70 0.95 -18.86
C VAL A 25 10.37 -0.27 -18.25
N ALA A 26 9.60 -1.14 -17.61
CA ALA A 26 10.05 -2.46 -17.19
C ALA A 26 10.23 -3.33 -18.44
N ARG A 27 11.48 -3.64 -18.79
CA ARG A 27 11.83 -4.44 -19.99
C ARG A 27 12.18 -5.89 -19.66
N GLU A 28 12.39 -6.17 -18.39
CA GLU A 28 12.66 -7.50 -17.86
C GLU A 28 11.62 -7.79 -16.78
N ALA A 29 11.20 -9.05 -16.73
CA ALA A 29 10.31 -9.54 -15.69
C ALA A 29 11.18 -10.42 -14.79
N GLU A 30 11.47 -9.96 -13.58
CA GLU A 30 11.95 -10.84 -12.52
C GLU A 30 10.78 -11.65 -11.92
N ASP A 31 9.54 -11.28 -12.25
CA ASP A 31 8.32 -11.89 -11.73
C ASP A 31 7.92 -13.17 -12.46
N PHE A 32 7.18 -14.01 -11.73
CA PHE A 32 6.52 -15.18 -12.30
C PHE A 32 5.34 -14.79 -13.20
N CYS A 33 4.96 -15.70 -14.10
CA CYS A 33 3.67 -15.60 -14.79
C CYS A 33 2.54 -15.58 -13.74
N VAL A 34 1.51 -14.76 -13.93
CA VAL A 34 0.34 -14.72 -13.02
C VAL A 34 -0.43 -16.04 -12.92
N TYR A 35 -0.17 -16.98 -13.84
CA TYR A 35 -0.71 -18.35 -13.82
C TYR A 35 0.34 -19.41 -13.46
N ALA A 36 1.57 -18.99 -13.10
CA ALA A 36 2.60 -19.89 -12.65
C ALA A 36 2.15 -20.57 -11.36
N LYS A 37 2.46 -21.86 -11.20
CA LYS A 37 2.19 -22.57 -9.94
C LYS A 37 3.10 -22.07 -8.81
N GLU A 38 4.22 -21.50 -9.20
CA GLU A 38 5.23 -20.89 -8.36
C GLU A 38 4.81 -19.49 -7.85
N ALA A 39 3.80 -18.86 -8.47
CA ALA A 39 3.22 -17.63 -7.95
C ALA A 39 2.37 -17.96 -6.73
N ASP A 40 2.83 -17.56 -5.56
CA ASP A 40 2.19 -17.83 -4.25
C ASP A 40 1.65 -16.56 -3.57
N VAL A 41 1.60 -15.47 -4.32
CA VAL A 41 1.00 -14.19 -3.90
C VAL A 41 -0.52 -14.23 -4.03
N ASP A 42 -1.21 -13.58 -3.07
CA ASP A 42 -2.65 -13.40 -3.14
C ASP A 42 -3.01 -12.34 -4.18
N ASP A 43 -3.95 -12.67 -5.07
CA ASP A 43 -4.47 -11.75 -6.07
C ASP A 43 -5.63 -10.91 -5.52
N ASN A 44 -6.38 -11.45 -4.56
CA ASN A 44 -7.46 -10.81 -3.84
C ASN A 44 -7.41 -11.18 -2.36
N CYS A 45 -7.10 -10.21 -1.49
CA CYS A 45 -7.03 -10.42 -0.06
C CYS A 45 -7.84 -9.39 0.72
N ILE A 46 -8.42 -9.83 1.83
CA ILE A 46 -9.12 -8.97 2.79
C ILE A 46 -8.55 -9.25 4.17
N VAL A 47 -8.11 -8.20 4.87
CA VAL A 47 -7.58 -8.28 6.23
C VAL A 47 -8.41 -7.38 7.14
N LEU A 48 -8.83 -7.94 8.27
CA LEU A 48 -9.51 -7.23 9.34
C LEU A 48 -8.55 -7.13 10.53
N ILE A 49 -8.36 -5.93 11.05
CA ILE A 49 -7.45 -5.67 12.17
C ILE A 49 -8.23 -4.93 13.27
N ASP A 50 -8.19 -5.48 14.48
CA ASP A 50 -8.61 -4.81 15.70
C ASP A 50 -7.36 -4.30 16.43
N TYR A 51 -7.36 -3.01 16.77
CA TYR A 51 -6.29 -2.38 17.56
C TYR A 51 -6.68 -2.29 19.04
N ASP A 52 -5.70 -2.33 19.93
CA ASP A 52 -5.90 -2.28 21.39
C ASP A 52 -6.62 -1.00 21.86
N ASN A 53 -6.51 0.09 21.10
CA ASN A 53 -7.20 1.35 21.38
C ASN A 53 -8.67 1.37 20.89
N GLY A 54 -9.18 0.26 20.36
CA GLY A 54 -10.54 0.10 19.83
C GLY A 54 -10.72 0.56 18.38
N ALA A 55 -9.69 1.06 17.71
CA ALA A 55 -9.74 1.32 16.28
C ALA A 55 -9.82 0.00 15.49
N ARG A 56 -10.41 0.07 14.29
CA ARG A 56 -10.51 -1.07 13.37
C ARG A 56 -10.04 -0.66 11.98
N LEU A 57 -9.32 -1.55 11.32
CA LEU A 57 -8.91 -1.38 9.92
C LEU A 57 -9.48 -2.55 9.10
N THR A 58 -9.94 -2.22 7.90
CA THR A 58 -10.15 -3.18 6.82
C THR A 58 -9.19 -2.82 5.70
N TYR A 59 -8.34 -3.77 5.32
CA TYR A 59 -7.48 -3.68 4.15
C TYR A 59 -8.02 -4.61 3.07
N ILE A 60 -8.08 -4.13 1.83
CA ILE A 60 -8.50 -4.88 0.66
C ILE A 60 -7.46 -4.67 -0.42
N GLU A 61 -6.97 -5.76 -0.98
CA GLU A 61 -6.10 -5.78 -2.14
C GLU A 61 -6.79 -6.60 -3.23
N ASN A 62 -6.86 -6.07 -4.45
CA ASN A 62 -7.48 -6.78 -5.56
C ASN A 62 -6.83 -6.41 -6.89
N HIS A 63 -6.10 -7.36 -7.45
CA HIS A 63 -5.34 -7.24 -8.71
C HIS A 63 -6.19 -7.49 -9.97
N PHE A 64 -7.50 -7.74 -9.84
CA PHE A 64 -8.44 -7.91 -10.97
C PHE A 64 -9.32 -6.69 -11.21
N THR A 65 -9.11 -5.61 -10.47
CA THR A 65 -9.79 -4.33 -10.74
C THR A 65 -9.34 -3.77 -12.10
N PRO A 66 -10.25 -3.13 -12.86
CA PRO A 66 -9.88 -2.55 -14.16
C PRO A 66 -9.05 -1.27 -14.01
N GLU A 67 -9.13 -0.61 -12.87
CA GLU A 67 -8.34 0.54 -12.46
C GLU A 67 -7.14 0.15 -11.59
N TYR A 68 -6.11 0.99 -11.61
CA TYR A 68 -5.04 0.93 -10.62
C TYR A 68 -5.16 2.16 -9.73
N SER A 69 -5.85 2.00 -8.60
CA SER A 69 -6.09 3.06 -7.62
C SER A 69 -5.76 2.60 -6.20
N ARG A 70 -5.61 3.58 -5.32
CA ARG A 70 -5.50 3.43 -3.88
C ARG A 70 -6.53 4.32 -3.25
N GLU A 71 -7.35 3.74 -2.39
CA GLU A 71 -8.40 4.45 -1.67
C GLU A 71 -8.21 4.29 -0.18
N PHE A 72 -8.29 5.40 0.55
CA PHE A 72 -8.17 5.43 2.00
C PHE A 72 -9.39 6.10 2.58
N THR A 73 -10.01 5.46 3.57
CA THR A 73 -11.14 6.04 4.32
C THR A 73 -10.83 6.00 5.80
N PHE A 74 -10.80 7.19 6.42
CA PHE A 74 -10.62 7.36 7.85
C PHE A 74 -11.90 7.92 8.43
N ILE A 75 -12.45 7.27 9.44
CA ILE A 75 -13.68 7.70 10.11
C ILE A 75 -13.38 7.89 11.59
N GLY A 76 -13.68 9.08 12.09
CA GLY A 76 -13.53 9.44 13.49
C GLY A 76 -14.81 10.05 14.06
N ASP A 77 -14.74 10.43 15.33
CA ASP A 77 -15.82 11.11 16.04
C ASP A 77 -16.19 12.47 15.43
N LYS A 78 -15.21 13.17 14.85
CA LYS A 78 -15.32 14.51 14.25
C LYS A 78 -15.65 14.53 12.76
N GLY A 79 -15.66 13.39 12.07
CA GLY A 79 -15.93 13.37 10.63
C GLY A 79 -15.29 12.20 9.90
N LYS A 80 -15.15 12.36 8.59
CA LYS A 80 -14.62 11.36 7.66
C LYS A 80 -13.62 12.02 6.70
N MET A 81 -12.49 11.36 6.47
CA MET A 81 -11.57 11.69 5.39
C MET A 81 -11.58 10.55 4.36
N VAL A 82 -11.74 10.90 3.08
CA VAL A 82 -11.58 9.98 1.96
C VAL A 82 -10.44 10.50 1.09
N ALA A 83 -9.49 9.63 0.76
CA ALA A 83 -8.38 9.93 -0.12
C ALA A 83 -8.39 8.95 -1.29
N PHE A 84 -8.27 9.47 -2.50
CA PHE A 84 -8.14 8.71 -3.74
C PHE A 84 -6.81 9.05 -4.41
N TYR A 85 -6.11 8.05 -4.90
CA TYR A 85 -4.90 8.18 -5.70
C TYR A 85 -4.90 7.16 -6.83
N ASN A 86 -4.54 7.55 -8.05
CA ASN A 86 -4.30 6.64 -9.18
C ASN A 86 -2.93 6.86 -9.83
N ASN A 87 -2.60 6.01 -10.80
CA ASN A 87 -1.33 6.04 -11.52
C ASN A 87 -1.12 7.32 -12.34
N GLU A 88 -2.19 7.99 -12.75
CA GLU A 88 -2.16 9.30 -13.40
C GLU A 88 -1.81 10.44 -12.42
N GLN A 89 -1.56 10.11 -11.15
CA GLN A 89 -1.32 11.03 -10.04
C GLN A 89 -2.49 11.97 -9.79
N GLU A 90 -3.72 11.52 -10.03
CA GLU A 90 -4.90 12.21 -9.53
C GLU A 90 -5.03 11.90 -8.04
N PHE A 91 -4.56 12.85 -7.22
CA PHE A 91 -4.68 12.76 -5.79
C PHE A 91 -5.75 13.75 -5.30
N VAL A 92 -6.81 13.22 -4.69
CA VAL A 92 -7.88 14.02 -4.08
C VAL A 92 -8.09 13.56 -2.65
N ILE A 93 -8.03 14.49 -1.70
CA ILE A 93 -8.37 14.25 -0.29
C ILE A 93 -9.59 15.09 0.05
N THR A 94 -10.67 14.44 0.47
CA THR A 94 -11.91 15.11 0.90
C THR A 94 -12.12 14.87 2.38
N VAL A 95 -12.21 15.95 3.16
CA VAL A 95 -12.51 15.93 4.59
C VAL A 95 -13.93 16.45 4.80
N THR A 96 -14.83 15.57 5.22
CA THR A 96 -16.19 15.91 5.59
C THR A 96 -16.32 15.93 7.11
N TYR A 97 -16.76 17.06 7.66
CA TYR A 97 -16.90 17.21 9.10
C TYR A 97 -18.28 16.79 9.59
N ARG A 98 -18.31 16.21 10.79
CA ARG A 98 -19.56 15.90 11.48
C ARG A 98 -20.25 17.20 11.88
N HIS A 99 -21.56 17.32 11.60
CA HIS A 99 -22.41 18.46 11.95
C HIS A 99 -22.03 19.80 11.29
N ARG A 100 -21.30 19.77 10.18
CA ARG A 100 -21.05 20.94 9.35
C ARG A 100 -21.55 20.69 7.93
N ALA A 101 -21.89 21.77 7.23
CA ALA A 101 -22.33 21.71 5.84
C ALA A 101 -21.17 21.82 4.85
N ASP A 102 -20.02 22.34 5.29
CA ASP A 102 -18.82 22.51 4.47
C ASP A 102 -17.89 21.29 4.55
N GLN A 103 -17.00 21.21 3.56
CA GLN A 103 -15.95 20.19 3.45
C GLN A 103 -14.68 20.84 2.93
N ASP A 104 -13.54 20.27 3.31
CA ASP A 104 -12.26 20.64 2.73
C ASP A 104 -11.88 19.63 1.65
N VAL A 105 -11.41 20.15 0.51
CA VAL A 105 -10.92 19.33 -0.60
C VAL A 105 -9.49 19.77 -0.91
N TYR A 106 -8.56 18.83 -0.84
CA TYR A 106 -7.16 19.04 -1.13
C TYR A 106 -6.77 18.30 -2.40
N HIS A 107 -5.95 18.95 -3.21
CA HIS A 107 -5.34 18.40 -4.41
C HIS A 107 -3.82 18.45 -4.25
N PRO A 108 -3.21 17.43 -3.62
CA PRO A 108 -1.76 17.32 -3.57
C PRO A 108 -1.15 17.44 -4.98
N PRO A 109 -0.03 18.15 -5.14
CA PRO A 109 0.58 18.33 -6.44
C PRO A 109 1.15 17.02 -6.96
N LYS A 110 1.16 16.87 -8.29
CA LYS A 110 1.90 15.81 -8.97
C LYS A 110 3.39 15.97 -8.68
N ALA A 111 4.09 14.85 -8.51
CA ALA A 111 5.52 14.83 -8.27
C ALA A 111 6.23 13.88 -9.24
N ALA A 112 7.48 14.19 -9.53
CA ALA A 112 8.33 13.35 -10.36
C ALA A 112 9.09 12.33 -9.50
N GLY A 113 9.41 11.18 -10.07
CA GLY A 113 10.12 10.10 -9.41
C GLY A 113 9.29 8.83 -9.27
N GLY A 114 9.87 7.80 -8.65
CA GLY A 114 9.20 6.52 -8.43
C GLY A 114 7.96 6.66 -7.54
N HIS A 115 6.98 5.79 -7.79
CA HIS A 115 5.69 5.74 -7.08
C HIS A 115 5.00 7.10 -6.98
N GLY A 116 4.84 7.81 -8.10
CA GLY A 116 4.20 9.13 -8.14
C GLY A 116 5.00 10.25 -7.46
N GLY A 117 6.29 10.05 -7.26
CA GLY A 117 7.17 10.98 -6.55
C GLY A 117 7.21 10.77 -5.03
N GLY A 118 6.59 9.71 -4.50
CA GLY A 118 6.68 9.35 -3.08
C GLY A 118 8.10 8.95 -2.67
N ASP A 119 8.80 8.16 -3.49
CA ASP A 119 10.15 7.66 -3.21
C ASP A 119 11.16 8.78 -2.89
N PRO A 120 11.35 9.80 -3.76
CA PRO A 120 12.30 10.88 -3.46
C PRO A 120 11.91 11.68 -2.22
N MET A 121 10.61 11.78 -1.87
CA MET A 121 10.16 12.48 -0.67
C MET A 121 10.48 11.69 0.60
N ILE A 122 10.26 10.37 0.61
CA ILE A 122 10.60 9.50 1.74
C ILE A 122 12.12 9.51 1.97
N ILE A 123 12.91 9.39 0.90
CA ILE A 123 14.38 9.43 0.98
C ILE A 123 14.84 10.77 1.54
N ARG A 124 14.29 11.88 1.05
CA ARG A 124 14.63 13.22 1.52
C ARG A 124 14.33 13.39 3.01
N GLU A 125 13.12 13.02 3.46
CA GLU A 125 12.76 13.13 4.87
C GLU A 125 13.67 12.29 5.76
N PHE A 126 14.03 11.08 5.33
CA PHE A 126 14.99 10.25 6.04
C PHE A 126 16.35 10.96 6.21
N LEU A 127 16.90 11.54 5.13
CA LEU A 127 18.16 12.28 5.19
C LEU A 127 18.05 13.52 6.09
N ASP A 128 16.96 14.28 5.97
CA ASP A 128 16.75 15.49 6.76
C ASP A 128 16.63 15.13 8.27
N LEU A 129 15.98 14.02 8.62
CA LEU A 129 15.91 13.51 10.01
C LEU A 129 17.28 13.09 10.54
N VAL A 130 18.10 12.41 9.71
CA VAL A 130 19.47 12.03 10.06
C VAL A 130 20.32 13.28 10.33
N GLU A 131 20.21 14.32 9.51
CA GLU A 131 20.92 15.59 9.71
C GLU A 131 20.47 16.31 10.99
N ARG A 132 19.16 16.26 11.31
CA ARG A 132 18.61 16.85 12.54
C ARG A 132 18.87 16.02 13.79
N GLY A 133 19.26 14.76 13.65
CA GLY A 133 19.37 13.82 14.78
C GLY A 133 18.00 13.48 15.40
N GLU A 134 16.93 13.51 14.60
CA GLU A 134 15.56 13.26 15.02
C GLU A 134 15.11 11.86 14.62
N PRO A 135 14.30 11.17 15.45
CA PRO A 135 13.75 9.87 15.08
C PRO A 135 12.61 10.02 14.06
N VAL A 136 12.42 9.00 13.22
CA VAL A 136 11.16 8.83 12.46
C VAL A 136 9.99 8.62 13.43
N ALA A 137 8.81 9.14 13.11
CA ALA A 137 7.68 9.27 14.05
C ALA A 137 7.34 7.99 14.84
N SER A 138 7.31 6.84 14.17
CA SER A 138 7.02 5.52 14.77
C SER A 138 8.27 4.69 15.09
N GLY A 139 9.47 5.24 14.87
CA GLY A 139 10.74 4.56 15.09
C GLY A 139 10.83 3.20 14.40
N ILE A 140 11.60 2.30 15.00
CA ILE A 140 11.71 0.90 14.55
C ILE A 140 10.43 0.08 14.82
N GLU A 141 9.62 0.50 15.79
CA GLU A 141 8.38 -0.18 16.16
C GLU A 141 7.36 -0.14 15.03
N GLY A 142 7.20 1.00 14.36
CA GLY A 142 6.31 1.11 13.21
C GLY A 142 6.71 0.18 12.05
N ALA A 143 8.02 0.06 11.79
CA ALA A 143 8.53 -0.88 10.79
C ALA A 143 8.26 -2.34 11.18
N ARG A 144 8.47 -2.68 12.45
CA ARG A 144 8.16 -4.00 13.00
C ARG A 144 6.67 -4.32 12.87
N ASP A 145 5.80 -3.39 13.26
CA ASP A 145 4.34 -3.61 13.27
C ASP A 145 3.79 -3.78 11.86
N SER A 146 4.31 -3.02 10.89
CA SER A 146 3.98 -3.21 9.48
C SER A 146 4.29 -4.64 9.00
N ALA A 147 5.47 -5.17 9.32
CA ALA A 147 5.84 -6.54 8.97
C ALA A 147 5.03 -7.59 9.76
N ALA A 148 4.79 -7.34 11.05
CA ALA A 148 4.04 -8.24 11.91
C ALA A 148 2.59 -8.42 11.45
N ILE A 149 1.93 -7.35 10.97
CA ILE A 149 0.60 -7.40 10.38
C ILE A 149 0.57 -8.34 9.17
N ALA A 150 1.53 -8.22 8.25
CA ALA A 150 1.60 -9.07 7.06
C ALA A 150 1.80 -10.56 7.43
N ILE A 151 2.72 -10.83 8.36
CA ILE A 151 2.99 -12.20 8.84
C ILE A 151 1.74 -12.79 9.53
N ALA A 152 1.09 -12.00 10.39
CA ALA A 152 -0.12 -12.42 11.09
C ALA A 152 -1.29 -12.65 10.14
N ALA A 153 -1.43 -11.85 9.08
CA ALA A 153 -2.45 -12.04 8.05
C ALA A 153 -2.24 -13.36 7.30
N LEU A 154 -1.00 -13.67 6.90
CA LEU A 154 -0.63 -14.95 6.29
C LEU A 154 -0.88 -16.15 7.21
N GLU A 155 -0.57 -16.01 8.50
CA GLU A 155 -0.85 -17.05 9.50
C GLU A 155 -2.36 -17.23 9.73
N SER A 156 -3.11 -16.12 9.84
CA SER A 156 -4.56 -16.10 9.98
C SER A 156 -5.24 -16.81 8.81
N LYS A 157 -4.79 -16.54 7.58
CA LYS A 157 -5.25 -17.24 6.37
C LYS A 157 -5.05 -18.75 6.48
N LYS A 158 -3.87 -19.20 6.94
CA LYS A 158 -3.57 -20.65 7.09
C LYS A 158 -4.44 -21.30 8.17
N LYS A 159 -4.74 -20.58 9.25
CA LYS A 159 -5.49 -21.10 10.40
C LYS A 159 -7.01 -20.91 10.28
N ASN A 160 -7.47 -20.03 9.40
CA ASN A 160 -8.84 -19.53 9.36
C ASN A 160 -9.31 -18.96 10.72
N LEU A 161 -8.41 -18.30 11.44
CA LEU A 161 -8.65 -17.76 12.77
C LEU A 161 -7.87 -16.45 12.98
N PRO A 162 -8.39 -15.49 13.78
CA PRO A 162 -7.63 -14.31 14.15
C PRO A 162 -6.29 -14.67 14.82
N VAL A 163 -5.25 -13.89 14.51
CA VAL A 163 -3.92 -14.04 15.08
C VAL A 163 -3.59 -12.78 15.87
N THR A 164 -3.28 -12.94 17.15
CA THR A 164 -2.80 -11.86 18.00
C THR A 164 -1.34 -11.56 17.68
N ILE A 165 -1.06 -10.32 17.30
CA ILE A 165 0.31 -9.83 17.17
C ILE A 165 0.86 -9.63 18.59
N PRO A 166 1.99 -10.25 18.97
CA PRO A 166 2.56 -10.08 20.30
C PRO A 166 3.03 -8.63 20.51
N PRO A 167 3.04 -8.12 21.75
CA PRO A 167 3.58 -6.80 22.03
C PRO A 167 5.08 -6.74 21.71
N VAL A 168 5.59 -5.55 21.45
CA VAL A 168 7.03 -5.31 21.32
C VAL A 168 7.68 -5.61 22.66
N ALA A 169 8.76 -6.40 22.66
CA ALA A 169 9.53 -6.62 23.87
C ALA A 169 10.10 -5.28 24.36
N PRO A 170 10.14 -5.02 25.67
CA PRO A 170 10.77 -3.82 26.20
C PRO A 170 12.21 -3.75 25.67
N VAL A 171 12.57 -2.62 25.05
CA VAL A 171 13.97 -2.36 24.73
C VAL A 171 14.65 -2.03 26.05
N GLU A 172 15.56 -2.90 26.51
CA GLU A 172 16.47 -2.53 27.60
C GLU A 172 17.32 -1.34 27.11
N MET A 173 17.18 -0.20 27.78
CA MET A 173 18.02 0.99 27.58
C MET A 173 19.31 0.89 28.38
#